data_AF-A0AB39M5D4-F1
#
_entry.id   AF-A0AB39M5D4-F1
#
_cell.length_a   1.000
_cell.length_b   1.000
_cell.length_c   1.000
_cell.angle_alpha   90.00
_cell.angle_beta   90.00
_cell.angle_gamma   90.00
#
_symmetry.space_group_name_H-M   'P 1'
#
loop_
_entity.id
_entity.type
_entity.pdbx_description
1 polymer ?
#
loop_
_entity_poly.entity_id
_entity_poly.type
_entity_poly.pdbx_seq_one_letter_code
_entity_poly.pdbx_strand_id
1 'polypeptide(L)'
;MARIPYPERSAEAVDALPTPLNAFRMLSHAPDLTGPAIDLGMAVLGSSLPVRLRELVVMGVATHTDCAYGIVQHRPIALHAGLTVDQLASVVELRPEDGEFDELESTLLTASEELVTQHSLTDGTLGTLRKYLTDRQLVELITTVGYYTMLAGLLNGLGVDIDPVGEKYLGLGRSVTETS
;
A
#
# COMPACT_ATOMS: atom_id res chain seq x y z
N MET A 1 -17.62 1.43 -9.75
CA MET A 1 -17.78 2.23 -10.96
C MET A 1 -17.33 3.63 -10.64
N ALA A 2 -16.39 4.15 -11.43
CA ALA A 2 -15.87 5.51 -11.27
C ALA A 2 -16.98 6.56 -11.22
N ARG A 3 -16.82 7.54 -10.34
CA ARG A 3 -17.75 8.66 -10.10
C ARG A 3 -17.52 9.85 -11.02
N ILE A 4 -16.36 9.89 -11.67
CA ILE A 4 -16.04 10.80 -12.78
C ILE A 4 -15.46 9.97 -13.93
N PRO A 5 -15.60 10.41 -15.20
CA PRO A 5 -14.97 9.72 -16.31
C PRO A 5 -13.44 9.70 -16.15
N TYR A 6 -12.77 8.67 -16.65
CA TYR A 6 -11.31 8.71 -16.79
C TYR A 6 -10.91 9.78 -17.81
N PRO A 7 -9.72 10.40 -17.66
CA PRO A 7 -9.24 11.36 -18.64
C PRO A 7 -8.99 10.67 -19.99
N GLU A 8 -9.21 11.40 -21.09
CA GLU A 8 -9.00 10.87 -22.45
C GLU A 8 -7.54 10.47 -22.70
N ARG A 9 -6.61 11.13 -22.02
CA ARG A 9 -5.17 10.85 -22.05
C ARG A 9 -4.63 10.76 -20.63
N SER A 10 -3.77 9.79 -20.38
CA SER A 10 -2.96 9.74 -19.15
C SER A 10 -1.91 10.84 -19.16
N ALA A 11 -1.40 11.19 -17.97
CA ALA A 11 -0.16 11.95 -17.87
C ALA A 11 1.02 11.09 -18.38
N GLU A 12 2.04 11.71 -18.96
CA GLU A 12 3.22 11.04 -19.52
C GLU A 12 3.90 10.09 -18.50
N ALA A 13 3.93 10.49 -17.22
CA ALA A 13 4.47 9.66 -16.15
C ALA A 13 3.72 8.32 -15.97
N VAL A 14 2.41 8.28 -16.24
CA VAL A 14 1.60 7.06 -16.19
C VAL A 14 1.88 6.17 -17.38
N ASP A 15 2.02 6.76 -18.57
CA ASP A 15 2.31 6.03 -19.81
C ASP A 15 3.71 5.37 -19.77
N ALA A 16 4.63 5.93 -18.98
CA ALA A 16 5.96 5.37 -18.75
C ALA A 16 5.98 4.18 -17.77
N LEU A 17 4.90 3.92 -17.04
CA LEU A 17 4.85 2.79 -16.10
C LEU A 17 4.76 1.46 -16.84
N PRO A 18 5.38 0.38 -16.33
CA PRO A 18 5.22 -0.97 -16.89
C PRO A 18 3.75 -1.39 -16.96
N THR A 19 2.92 -0.86 -16.06
CA THR A 19 1.48 -1.06 -16.09
C THR A 19 0.75 0.20 -15.63
N PRO A 20 -0.05 0.84 -16.51
CA PRO A 20 -0.77 2.07 -16.19
C PRO A 20 -2.05 1.75 -15.40
N LEU A 21 -1.90 1.58 -14.08
CA LEU A 21 -3.01 1.29 -13.15
C LEU A 21 -4.08 2.39 -13.17
N ASN A 22 -5.36 2.00 -13.00
CA ASN A 22 -6.48 2.93 -12.97
C ASN A 22 -6.35 4.00 -11.87
N ALA A 23 -5.66 3.70 -10.77
CA ALA A 23 -5.30 4.69 -9.74
C ALA A 23 -4.61 5.92 -10.35
N PHE A 24 -3.54 5.71 -11.11
CA PHE A 24 -2.75 6.78 -11.71
C PHE A 24 -3.41 7.35 -12.98
N ARG A 25 -4.18 6.55 -13.72
CA ARG A 25 -5.02 7.06 -14.81
C ARG A 25 -6.06 8.05 -14.29
N MET A 26 -6.69 7.77 -13.16
CA MET A 26 -7.63 8.71 -12.53
C MET A 26 -6.91 9.97 -12.05
N LEU A 27 -5.73 9.82 -11.44
CA LEU A 27 -4.91 10.95 -10.98
C LEU A 27 -4.48 11.88 -12.12
N SER A 28 -4.43 11.38 -13.37
CA SER A 28 -4.06 12.16 -14.57
C SER A 28 -5.02 13.30 -14.91
N HIS A 29 -6.19 13.41 -14.26
CA HIS A 29 -6.97 14.66 -14.26
C HIS A 29 -6.20 15.85 -13.68
N ALA A 30 -5.18 15.60 -12.85
CA ALA A 30 -4.25 16.57 -12.29
C ALA A 30 -2.81 16.19 -12.68
N PRO A 31 -2.38 16.46 -13.93
CA PRO A 31 -1.08 16.00 -14.45
C PRO A 31 0.12 16.52 -13.63
N ASP A 32 0.04 17.76 -13.14
CA ASP A 32 1.07 18.39 -12.30
C ASP A 32 1.26 17.66 -10.95
N LEU A 33 0.26 16.92 -10.49
CA LEU A 33 0.33 16.10 -9.27
C LEU A 33 0.68 14.64 -9.56
N THR A 34 0.45 14.17 -10.80
CA THR A 34 0.54 12.74 -11.13
C THR A 34 1.97 12.23 -11.08
N GLY A 35 2.91 12.94 -11.71
CA GLY A 35 4.33 12.58 -11.67
C GLY A 35 4.89 12.53 -10.26
N PRO A 36 4.79 13.62 -9.46
CA PRO A 36 5.25 13.63 -8.08
C PRO A 36 4.62 12.56 -7.18
N ALA A 37 3.33 12.24 -7.39
CA ALA A 37 2.68 11.17 -6.64
C ALA A 37 3.26 9.78 -6.98
N ILE A 38 3.54 9.51 -8.26
CA ILE A 38 4.22 8.29 -8.70
C ILE A 38 5.62 8.23 -8.08
N ASP A 39 6.38 9.32 -8.14
CA ASP A 39 7.74 9.38 -7.59
C ASP A 39 7.75 9.08 -6.07
N LEU A 40 6.80 9.65 -5.32
CA LEU A 40 6.64 9.35 -3.90
C LEU A 40 6.28 7.88 -3.68
N GLY A 41 5.36 7.32 -4.47
CA GLY A 41 5.03 5.89 -4.43
C GLY A 41 6.23 4.99 -4.68
N MET A 42 7.04 5.31 -5.69
CA MET A 42 8.27 4.57 -6.00
C MET A 42 9.31 4.69 -4.87
N ALA A 43 9.43 5.85 -4.24
CA ALA A 43 10.30 6.04 -3.07
C ALA A 43 9.82 5.21 -1.87
N VAL A 44 8.50 5.13 -1.62
CA VAL A 44 7.91 4.27 -0.58
C VAL A 44 8.20 2.79 -0.86
N LEU A 45 8.06 2.36 -2.12
CA LEU A 45 8.35 0.98 -2.53
C LEU A 45 9.85 0.63 -2.51
N GLY A 46 10.72 1.63 -2.64
CA GLY A 46 12.18 1.51 -2.53
C GLY A 46 12.75 1.80 -1.13
N SER A 47 11.89 1.97 -0.12
CA SER A 47 12.30 2.31 1.25
C SER A 47 13.09 1.18 1.95
N SER A 48 13.68 1.50 3.10
CA SER A 48 14.43 0.54 3.92
C SER A 48 13.56 -0.29 4.87
N LEU A 49 12.24 -0.07 4.87
CA LEU A 49 11.29 -0.93 5.57
C LEU A 49 11.18 -2.27 4.82
N PRO A 50 11.39 -3.43 5.49
CA PRO A 50 11.27 -4.73 4.85
C PRO A 50 9.92 -4.88 4.15
N VAL A 51 9.92 -5.46 2.95
CA VAL A 51 8.72 -5.56 2.09
C VAL A 51 7.54 -6.15 2.85
N ARG A 52 7.74 -7.23 3.61
CA ARG A 52 6.70 -7.84 4.46
C ARG A 52 6.04 -6.85 5.41
N LEU A 53 6.85 -6.08 6.15
CA LEU A 53 6.37 -5.10 7.12
C LEU A 53 5.67 -3.92 6.44
N ARG A 54 6.21 -3.46 5.31
CA ARG A 54 5.57 -2.42 4.51
C ARG A 54 4.21 -2.88 4.00
N GLU A 55 4.11 -4.08 3.42
CA GLU A 55 2.83 -4.59 2.93
C GLU A 55 1.83 -4.82 4.06
N LEU A 56 2.28 -5.23 5.26
CA LEU A 56 1.41 -5.31 6.44
C LEU A 56 0.81 -3.94 6.80
N VAL A 57 1.64 -2.88 6.80
CA VAL A 57 1.19 -1.50 7.01
C VAL A 57 0.22 -1.05 5.92
N VAL A 58 0.53 -1.33 4.64
CA VAL A 58 -0.35 -0.96 3.52
C VAL A 58 -1.70 -1.66 3.62
N MET A 59 -1.72 -2.95 3.96
CA MET A 59 -2.96 -3.69 4.20
C MET A 59 -3.74 -3.10 5.37
N GLY A 60 -3.08 -2.77 6.49
CA GLY A 60 -3.70 -2.09 7.63
C GLY A 60 -4.34 -0.75 7.23
N VAL A 61 -3.62 0.11 6.52
CA VAL A 61 -4.14 1.39 6.01
C VAL A 61 -5.33 1.17 5.08
N ALA A 62 -5.24 0.22 4.16
CA ALA A 62 -6.32 -0.08 3.23
C ALA A 62 -7.58 -0.58 3.96
N THR A 63 -7.43 -1.38 5.03
CA THR A 63 -8.54 -1.80 5.87
C THR A 63 -9.16 -0.62 6.63
N HIS A 64 -8.36 0.18 7.35
CA HIS A 64 -8.88 1.30 8.15
C HIS A 64 -9.46 2.46 7.32
N THR A 65 -9.18 2.50 6.02
CA THR A 65 -9.75 3.47 5.08
C THR A 65 -10.87 2.90 4.21
N ASP A 66 -11.28 1.64 4.42
CA ASP A 66 -12.24 0.91 3.58
C ASP A 66 -11.86 0.91 2.08
N CYS A 67 -10.57 0.88 1.77
CA CYS A 67 -10.04 0.96 0.41
C CYS A 67 -9.98 -0.42 -0.26
N ALA A 68 -11.09 -0.84 -0.86
CA ALA A 68 -11.16 -2.12 -1.58
C ALA A 68 -10.12 -2.24 -2.70
N TYR A 69 -9.82 -1.14 -3.41
CA TYR A 69 -8.78 -1.11 -4.43
C TYR A 69 -7.40 -1.44 -3.83
N GLY A 70 -7.05 -0.78 -2.71
CA GLY A 70 -5.79 -1.01 -2.00
C GLY A 70 -5.64 -2.45 -1.54
N ILE A 71 -6.68 -3.00 -0.89
CA ILE A 71 -6.73 -4.39 -0.44
C ILE A 71 -6.45 -5.34 -1.61
N VAL A 72 -7.15 -5.17 -2.74
CA VAL A 72 -7.03 -6.07 -3.89
C VAL A 72 -5.65 -6.00 -4.54
N GLN A 73 -5.10 -4.80 -4.73
CA GLN A 73 -3.81 -4.63 -5.40
C GLN A 73 -2.62 -5.07 -4.54
N HIS A 74 -2.69 -4.88 -3.21
CA HIS A 74 -1.58 -5.19 -2.32
C HIS A 74 -1.59 -6.61 -1.77
N ARG A 75 -2.75 -7.27 -1.69
CA ARG A 75 -2.87 -8.67 -1.25
C ARG A 75 -1.86 -9.63 -1.91
N PRO A 76 -1.69 -9.67 -3.25
CA PRO A 76 -0.74 -10.61 -3.85
C PRO A 76 0.73 -10.27 -3.55
N ILE A 77 1.07 -8.99 -3.35
CA ILE A 77 2.41 -8.56 -2.96
C ILE A 77 2.69 -8.99 -1.52
N ALA A 78 1.72 -8.78 -0.63
CA ALA A 78 1.78 -9.20 0.76
C ALA A 78 2.00 -10.72 0.90
N LEU A 79 1.27 -11.53 0.13
CA LEU A 79 1.46 -12.98 0.06
C LEU A 79 2.87 -13.35 -0.43
N HIS A 80 3.37 -12.69 -1.48
CA HIS A 80 4.72 -12.92 -1.99
C HIS A 80 5.81 -12.53 -0.98
N ALA A 81 5.55 -11.51 -0.15
CA ALA A 81 6.42 -11.10 0.95
C ALA A 81 6.32 -12.03 2.18
N GLY A 82 5.52 -13.09 2.10
CA GLY A 82 5.44 -14.17 3.08
C GLY A 82 4.26 -14.08 4.04
N LEU A 83 3.38 -13.06 3.95
CA LEU A 83 2.16 -13.04 4.77
C LEU A 83 1.27 -14.21 4.36
N THR A 84 0.61 -14.86 5.33
CA THR A 84 -0.28 -15.97 5.04
C THR A 84 -1.67 -15.47 4.60
N VAL A 85 -2.45 -16.36 3.99
CA VAL A 85 -3.85 -16.05 3.66
C VAL A 85 -4.65 -15.71 4.93
N ASP A 86 -4.40 -16.44 6.00
CA ASP A 86 -5.08 -16.26 7.30
C ASP A 86 -4.69 -14.92 7.94
N GLN A 87 -3.39 -14.57 7.93
CA GLN A 87 -2.89 -13.25 8.35
C GLN A 87 -3.54 -12.09 7.59
N LEU A 88 -3.75 -12.24 6.28
CA LEU A 88 -4.40 -11.19 5.51
C LEU A 88 -5.91 -11.13 5.77
N ALA A 89 -6.55 -12.27 6.03
CA ALA A 89 -7.95 -12.31 6.41
C ALA A 89 -8.17 -11.62 7.76
N SER A 90 -7.37 -11.94 8.77
CA SER A 90 -7.47 -11.35 10.11
C SER A 90 -7.23 -9.84 10.11
N VAL A 91 -6.27 -9.34 9.30
CA VAL A 91 -6.05 -7.89 9.10
C VAL A 91 -7.24 -7.22 8.44
N VAL A 92 -7.84 -7.82 7.40
CA VAL A 92 -9.01 -7.25 6.69
C VAL A 92 -10.27 -7.29 7.57
N GLU A 93 -10.41 -8.30 8.40
CA GLU A 93 -11.54 -8.44 9.34
C GLU A 93 -11.38 -7.60 10.61
N LEU A 94 -10.22 -6.95 10.81
CA LEU A 94 -9.83 -6.26 12.05
C LEU A 94 -9.89 -7.17 13.28
N ARG A 95 -9.46 -8.43 13.10
CA ARG A 95 -9.51 -9.48 14.13
C ARG A 95 -8.23 -10.32 14.15
N PRO A 96 -7.04 -9.71 14.35
CA PRO A 96 -5.82 -10.47 14.57
C PRO A 96 -5.94 -11.35 15.82
N GLU A 97 -5.49 -12.61 15.74
CA GLU A 97 -5.46 -13.54 16.86
C GLU A 97 -4.16 -13.42 17.66
N ASP A 98 -4.21 -13.78 18.96
CA ASP A 98 -3.03 -13.76 19.82
C ASP A 98 -1.93 -14.70 19.28
N GLY A 99 -0.73 -14.15 19.07
CA GLY A 99 0.42 -14.89 18.56
C GLY A 99 0.44 -15.10 17.04
N GLU A 100 -0.54 -14.55 16.31
CA GLU A 100 -0.56 -14.55 14.84
C GLU A 100 0.51 -13.64 14.23
N PHE A 101 0.82 -12.54 14.92
CA PHE A 101 1.82 -11.54 14.56
C PHE A 101 2.82 -11.39 15.70
N ASP A 102 4.08 -11.11 15.39
CA ASP A 102 5.06 -10.77 16.42
C ASP A 102 4.81 -9.38 17.04
N GLU A 103 5.61 -8.98 18.05
CA GLU A 103 5.44 -7.69 18.74
C GLU A 103 5.57 -6.50 17.77
N LEU A 104 6.49 -6.58 16.79
CA LEU A 104 6.70 -5.51 15.81
C LEU A 104 5.54 -5.45 14.82
N GLU A 105 5.14 -6.58 14.25
CA GLU A 105 4.03 -6.68 13.30
C GLU A 105 2.71 -6.22 13.92
N SER A 106 2.42 -6.66 15.15
CA SER A 106 1.24 -6.20 15.90
C SER A 106 1.27 -4.69 16.13
N THR A 107 2.43 -4.16 16.53
CA THR A 107 2.60 -2.71 16.76
C THR A 107 2.47 -1.92 15.46
N LEU A 108 2.89 -2.47 14.31
CA LEU A 108 2.71 -1.83 13.00
C LEU A 108 1.25 -1.74 12.58
N LEU A 109 0.43 -2.74 12.91
CA LEU A 109 -1.02 -2.69 12.68
C LEU A 109 -1.65 -1.61 13.56
N THR A 110 -1.33 -1.56 14.85
CA THR A 110 -1.77 -0.48 15.76
C THR A 110 -1.31 0.90 15.28
N ALA A 111 -0.05 1.03 14.85
CA ALA A 111 0.47 2.28 14.32
C ALA A 111 -0.26 2.73 13.06
N SER A 112 -0.65 1.79 12.19
CA SER A 112 -1.43 2.07 10.99
C SER A 112 -2.82 2.61 11.35
N GLU A 113 -3.50 1.99 12.33
CA GLU A 113 -4.77 2.48 12.86
C GLU A 113 -4.64 3.90 13.45
N GLU A 114 -3.69 4.10 14.36
CA GLU A 114 -3.46 5.38 15.05
C GLU A 114 -3.16 6.51 14.04
N LEU A 115 -2.29 6.27 13.07
CA LEU A 115 -1.93 7.27 12.06
C LEU A 115 -3.07 7.59 11.08
N VAL A 116 -3.91 6.61 10.75
CA VAL A 116 -5.09 6.82 9.89
C VAL A 116 -6.19 7.58 10.64
N THR A 117 -6.47 7.20 11.89
CA THR A 117 -7.64 7.68 12.63
C THR A 117 -7.37 8.91 13.50
N GLN A 118 -6.16 9.05 14.02
CA GLN A 118 -5.76 10.11 14.96
C GLN A 118 -4.67 11.03 14.40
N HIS A 119 -4.00 10.62 13.32
CA HIS A 119 -2.86 11.35 12.73
C HIS A 119 -1.69 11.57 13.70
N SER A 120 -1.56 10.69 14.70
CA SER A 120 -0.47 10.69 15.67
C SER A 120 -0.22 9.28 16.16
N LEU A 121 0.99 9.01 16.65
CA LEU A 121 1.28 7.78 17.40
C LEU A 121 1.17 8.05 18.90
N THR A 122 0.71 7.07 19.66
CA THR A 122 0.85 7.10 21.12
C THR A 122 2.30 6.88 21.53
N ASP A 123 2.69 7.37 22.71
CA ASP A 123 4.04 7.16 23.26
C ASP A 123 4.39 5.67 23.41
N GLY A 124 3.38 4.84 23.72
CA GLY A 124 3.53 3.39 23.82
C GLY A 124 3.87 2.75 22.46
N THR A 125 3.08 3.06 21.43
CA THR A 125 3.30 2.58 20.07
C THR A 125 4.65 3.03 19.54
N LEU A 126 4.98 4.33 19.64
CA LEU A 126 6.27 4.86 19.22
C LEU A 126 7.44 4.23 20.01
N GLY A 127 7.27 4.07 21.33
CA GLY A 127 8.26 3.46 22.20
C GLY A 127 8.60 2.02 21.79
N THR A 128 7.60 1.21 21.44
CA THR A 128 7.81 -0.15 20.96
C THR A 128 8.45 -0.18 19.58
N LEU A 129 7.98 0.64 18.62
CA LEU A 129 8.57 0.70 17.29
C LEU A 129 10.07 1.08 17.34
N ARG A 130 10.46 2.01 18.22
CA ARG A 130 11.87 2.41 18.42
C ARG A 130 12.79 1.30 18.93
N LYS A 131 12.26 0.19 19.47
CA LYS A 131 13.06 -0.98 19.83
C LYS A 131 13.56 -1.75 18.60
N TYR A 132 12.82 -1.68 17.49
CA TYR A 132 13.04 -2.51 16.30
C TYR A 132 13.43 -1.71 15.05
N LEU A 133 12.92 -0.48 14.93
CA LEU A 133 13.08 0.36 13.76
C LEU A 133 14.08 1.48 14.01
N THR A 134 14.87 1.79 13.00
CA THR A 134 15.69 3.01 12.96
C THR A 134 14.83 4.26 12.79
N ASP A 135 15.36 5.44 13.16
CA ASP A 135 14.66 6.71 12.91
C ASP A 135 14.29 6.91 11.43
N ARG A 136 15.14 6.42 10.50
CA ARG A 136 14.84 6.40 9.06
C ARG A 136 13.61 5.57 8.75
N GLN A 137 13.55 4.33 9.26
CA GLN A 137 12.41 3.43 9.02
C GLN A 137 11.12 3.95 9.68
N LEU A 138 11.21 4.67 10.80
CA LEU A 138 10.05 5.33 11.42
C LEU A 138 9.48 6.43 10.51
N VAL A 139 10.34 7.26 9.90
CA VAL A 139 9.90 8.28 8.93
C VAL A 139 9.32 7.61 7.69
N GLU A 140 9.95 6.56 7.16
CA GLU A 140 9.46 5.80 6.02
C GLU A 140 8.11 5.11 6.32
N LEU A 141 7.91 4.58 7.53
CA LEU A 141 6.63 4.03 8.00
C LEU A 141 5.51 5.08 7.98
N ILE A 142 5.74 6.23 8.62
CA ILE A 142 4.73 7.30 8.70
C ILE A 142 4.42 7.84 7.31
N THR A 143 5.44 8.01 6.47
CA THR A 143 5.28 8.45 5.07
C THR A 143 4.49 7.43 4.25
N THR A 144 4.75 6.13 4.46
CA THR A 144 3.97 5.05 3.83
C THR A 144 2.50 5.17 4.21
N VAL A 145 2.18 5.32 5.51
CA VAL A 145 0.79 5.49 5.95
C VAL A 145 0.14 6.71 5.32
N GLY A 146 0.82 7.87 5.34
CA GLY A 146 0.29 9.09 4.74
C GLY A 146 0.03 8.98 3.24
N TYR A 147 0.96 8.37 2.49
CA TYR A 147 0.83 8.16 1.06
C TYR A 147 -0.37 7.26 0.73
N TYR A 148 -0.52 6.12 1.41
CA TYR A 148 -1.63 5.21 1.17
C TYR A 148 -2.97 5.74 1.67
N THR A 149 -2.98 6.57 2.72
CA THR A 149 -4.19 7.28 3.17
C THR A 149 -4.66 8.30 2.13
N MET A 150 -3.73 9.08 1.56
CA MET A 150 -4.03 10.00 0.46
C MET A 150 -4.59 9.26 -0.76
N LEU A 151 -3.94 8.15 -1.15
CA LEU A 151 -4.39 7.31 -2.27
C LEU A 151 -5.78 6.71 -1.99
N ALA A 152 -6.03 6.18 -0.80
CA ALA A 152 -7.34 5.67 -0.42
C ALA A 152 -8.44 6.74 -0.55
N GLY A 153 -8.16 7.97 -0.11
CA GLY A 153 -9.06 9.11 -0.29
C GLY A 153 -9.40 9.39 -1.76
N LEU A 154 -8.41 9.37 -2.65
CA LEU A 154 -8.62 9.51 -4.10
C LEU A 154 -9.46 8.35 -4.65
N LEU A 155 -9.07 7.11 -4.35
CA LEU A 155 -9.66 5.88 -4.89
C LEU A 155 -11.12 5.73 -4.45
N ASN A 156 -11.39 5.89 -3.15
CA ASN A 156 -12.73 5.81 -2.59
C ASN A 156 -13.58 7.02 -2.97
N GLY A 157 -12.99 8.22 -2.92
CA GLY A 157 -13.65 9.47 -3.24
C GLY A 157 -14.18 9.51 -4.67
N LEU A 158 -13.39 8.99 -5.63
CA LEU A 158 -13.72 8.94 -7.06
C LEU A 158 -14.24 7.57 -7.52
N GLY A 159 -14.35 6.59 -6.63
CA GLY A 159 -14.87 5.26 -6.94
C GLY A 159 -14.07 4.51 -8.01
N VAL A 160 -12.75 4.68 -8.03
CA VAL A 160 -11.84 4.14 -9.06
C VAL A 160 -12.04 2.64 -9.23
N ASP A 161 -12.10 2.20 -10.49
CA ASP A 161 -12.34 0.80 -10.83
C ASP A 161 -11.09 -0.03 -10.57
N ILE A 162 -11.28 -1.14 -9.85
CA ILE A 162 -10.21 -2.05 -9.49
C ILE A 162 -9.65 -2.73 -10.75
N ASP A 163 -8.34 -2.60 -10.96
CA ASP A 163 -7.65 -3.30 -12.05
C ASP A 163 -7.67 -4.82 -11.84
N PRO A 164 -7.71 -5.63 -12.91
CA PRO A 164 -7.61 -7.08 -12.81
C PRO A 164 -6.31 -7.51 -12.10
N VAL A 165 -6.43 -8.42 -11.12
CA VAL A 165 -5.28 -9.04 -10.44
C VAL A 165 -4.65 -10.11 -11.36
N GLY A 166 -3.34 -10.08 -11.61
CA GLY A 166 -2.65 -11.12 -12.39
C GLY A 166 -1.12 -11.03 -12.37
N GLU A 167 -0.43 -12.12 -12.72
CA GLU A 167 1.05 -12.27 -12.69
C GLU A 167 1.82 -11.16 -13.42
N LYS A 168 1.21 -10.56 -14.45
CA LYS A 168 1.75 -9.40 -15.19
C LYS A 168 1.96 -8.17 -14.30
N TYR A 169 1.17 -8.03 -13.25
CA TYR A 169 1.11 -6.85 -12.35
C TYR A 169 2.01 -6.98 -11.13
N LEU A 170 2.56 -8.18 -10.86
CA LEU A 170 3.51 -8.41 -9.77
C LEU A 170 4.96 -8.14 -10.18
N GLY A 171 5.24 -7.88 -11.45
CA GLY A 171 6.62 -7.81 -11.96
C GLY A 171 7.41 -9.13 -11.82
N LEU A 172 6.75 -10.21 -11.38
CA LEU A 172 7.34 -11.54 -11.15
C LEU A 172 7.47 -12.38 -12.43
N GLY A 173 7.12 -11.82 -13.59
CA GLY A 173 7.22 -12.46 -14.89
C GLY A 173 8.50 -12.13 -15.65
N ARG A 174 9.68 -12.45 -15.13
CA ARG A 174 10.87 -12.70 -15.96
C ARG A 174 11.75 -13.83 -15.39
N SER A 175 12.03 -14.80 -16.26
CA SER A 175 13.00 -15.90 -16.17
C SER A 175 12.53 -17.25 -15.59
N VAL A 176 11.68 -17.96 -16.33
CA VAL A 176 12.01 -19.36 -16.65
C VAL A 176 12.43 -19.38 -18.11
N THR A 177 13.73 -19.47 -18.34
CA THR A 177 14.29 -19.78 -19.65
C THR A 177 13.76 -21.13 -20.10
N GLU A 178 12.97 -21.15 -21.17
CA GLU A 178 12.81 -22.33 -22.01
C GLU A 178 14.19 -22.65 -22.60
N THR A 179 14.91 -23.59 -22.00
CA THR A 179 15.97 -24.30 -22.70
C THR A 179 15.31 -25.34 -23.60
N SER A 180 15.38 -25.07 -24.90
CA SER A 180 15.32 -26.08 -25.96
C SER A 180 16.50 -27.04 -25.87
#